data_AF-A0A2E4YDZ6-F1
#
_entry.id   AF-A0A2E4YDZ6-F1
#
_cell.length_a   1.000
_cell.length_b   1.000
_cell.length_c   1.000
_cell.angle_alpha   90.00
_cell.angle_beta   90.00
_cell.angle_gamma   90.00
#
_symmetry.space_group_name_H-M   'P 1'
#
loop_
_entity.id
_entity.type
_entity.pdbx_description
1 polymer ?
#
loop_
_entity_poly.entity_id
_entity_poly.type
_entity_poly.pdbx_seq_one_letter_code
_entity_poly.pdbx_strand_id
1 'polypeptide(L)'
;MKAVAMFSWFSPACNSVLIFFISALPTTAAGQTQTDAERFVGDYALVSYVIFPEAGPAVDMEYVGRLSYDGAGNMTGLGMPSGLPEREREVGSTLTGGFAYWGKVTIDDERKIVTHHVEGSPLMPSWVGGDNVRFYEFEGDLLRLSLKNNEGRTTATLTWQRL
;
A
#
# COMPACT_ATOMS: atom_id res chain seq x y z
N MET A 1 88.30 -7.43 -29.12
CA MET A 1 86.95 -7.68 -29.66
C MET A 1 85.93 -7.10 -28.70
N LYS A 2 85.07 -6.19 -29.21
CA LYS A 2 83.74 -5.74 -28.69
C LYS A 2 83.62 -5.38 -27.19
N ALA A 3 82.94 -4.33 -26.75
CA ALA A 3 82.22 -3.23 -27.37
C ALA A 3 81.65 -2.39 -26.19
N VAL A 4 81.74 -1.07 -26.34
CA VAL A 4 80.68 -0.08 -26.03
C VAL A 4 80.41 0.32 -24.57
N ALA A 5 80.59 1.61 -24.37
CA ALA A 5 80.29 2.43 -23.20
C ALA A 5 78.80 2.79 -23.10
N MET A 6 78.31 3.14 -21.89
CA MET A 6 77.34 4.24 -21.76
C MET A 6 77.27 4.83 -20.34
N PHE A 7 77.19 6.17 -20.33
CA PHE A 7 76.86 7.10 -19.25
C PHE A 7 75.47 6.78 -18.62
N SER A 8 75.08 7.20 -17.41
CA SER A 8 74.85 8.58 -16.94
C SER A 8 74.26 8.50 -15.50
N TRP A 9 74.71 9.33 -14.56
CA TRP A 9 74.06 10.54 -13.99
C TRP A 9 73.10 10.34 -12.80
N PHE A 10 73.19 11.31 -11.88
CA PHE A 10 72.64 11.42 -10.53
C PHE A 10 71.15 11.81 -10.45
N SER A 11 70.57 11.58 -9.26
CA SER A 11 69.60 12.44 -8.52
C SER A 11 68.09 12.09 -8.57
N PRO A 12 67.26 12.61 -7.62
CA PRO A 12 66.69 11.83 -6.52
C PRO A 12 65.17 11.58 -6.64
N ALA A 13 64.68 10.58 -5.91
CA ALA A 13 63.26 10.25 -5.83
C ALA A 13 62.48 11.37 -5.12
N CYS A 14 61.59 12.02 -5.87
CA CYS A 14 60.59 12.95 -5.37
C CYS A 14 59.45 12.15 -4.71
N ASN A 15 59.29 12.27 -3.39
CA ASN A 15 58.18 11.69 -2.64
C ASN A 15 56.92 12.55 -2.86
N SER A 16 56.06 12.16 -3.81
CA SER A 16 54.74 12.78 -3.99
C SER A 16 53.73 12.15 -3.02
N VAL A 17 53.40 12.87 -1.94
CA VAL A 17 52.26 12.56 -1.08
C VAL A 17 50.99 13.09 -1.75
N LEU A 18 50.13 12.19 -2.23
CA LEU A 18 48.80 12.51 -2.72
C LEU A 18 47.86 12.71 -1.52
N ILE A 19 47.52 13.96 -1.21
CA ILE A 19 46.49 14.32 -0.23
C ILE A 19 45.13 14.27 -0.96
N PHE A 20 44.34 13.23 -0.70
CA PHE A 20 42.93 13.18 -1.09
C PHE A 20 42.13 14.09 -0.15
N PHE A 21 41.71 15.26 -0.65
CA PHE A 21 40.69 16.06 0.01
C PHE A 21 39.33 15.36 -0.18
N ILE A 22 38.87 14.67 0.87
CA ILE A 22 37.48 14.22 0.96
C ILE A 22 36.65 15.46 1.32
N SER A 23 36.05 16.09 0.32
CA SER A 23 35.00 17.09 0.55
C SER A 23 33.77 16.36 1.11
N ALA A 24 33.58 16.46 2.42
CA ALA A 24 32.32 16.06 3.06
C ALA A 24 31.22 17.00 2.55
N LEU A 25 30.43 16.53 1.58
CA LEU A 25 29.21 17.22 1.20
C LEU A 25 28.23 17.14 2.38
N PRO A 26 27.63 18.25 2.82
CA PRO A 26 26.57 18.21 3.81
C PRO A 26 25.44 17.36 3.24
N THR A 27 25.21 16.20 3.84
CA THR A 27 24.04 15.37 3.54
C THR A 27 22.85 16.07 4.18
N THR A 28 22.23 17.00 3.46
CA THR A 28 20.93 17.52 3.86
C THR A 28 19.94 16.36 3.68
N ALA A 29 19.65 15.64 4.76
CA ALA A 29 18.53 14.73 4.81
C ALA A 29 17.25 15.58 4.71
N ALA A 30 16.85 15.90 3.48
CA ALA A 30 15.49 16.33 3.21
C ALA A 30 14.62 15.11 3.52
N GLY A 31 13.99 15.12 4.70
CA GLY A 31 12.92 14.17 5.00
C GLY A 31 11.82 14.41 3.98
N GLN A 32 11.80 13.63 2.90
CA GLN A 32 10.71 13.65 1.95
C GLN A 32 9.51 13.04 2.66
N THR A 33 8.49 13.86 2.93
CA THR A 33 7.20 13.37 3.37
C THR A 33 6.67 12.45 2.27
N GLN A 34 6.51 11.17 2.59
CA GLN A 34 5.92 10.18 1.71
C GLN A 34 4.53 10.68 1.29
N THR A 35 4.23 10.64 -0.01
CA THR A 35 2.89 10.95 -0.50
C THR A 35 1.89 9.91 0.01
N ASP A 36 0.63 10.27 0.15
CA ASP A 36 -0.38 9.31 0.58
C ASP A 36 -0.48 8.13 -0.39
N ALA A 37 -0.28 8.35 -1.70
CA ALA A 37 -0.22 7.28 -2.70
C ALA A 37 0.90 6.26 -2.41
N GLU A 38 2.11 6.73 -2.09
CA GLU A 38 3.20 5.84 -1.67
C GLU A 38 2.90 5.16 -0.34
N ARG A 39 2.21 5.84 0.58
CA ARG A 39 1.79 5.24 1.85
C ARG A 39 0.73 4.16 1.65
N PHE A 40 -0.13 4.25 0.64
CA PHE A 40 -1.10 3.19 0.35
C PHE A 40 -0.44 1.86 -0.04
N VAL A 41 0.72 1.86 -0.69
CA VAL A 41 1.40 0.65 -1.15
C VAL A 41 1.70 -0.29 0.03
N GLY A 42 1.31 -1.55 -0.10
CA GLY A 42 1.49 -2.59 0.91
C GLY A 42 0.29 -3.53 1.02
N ASP A 43 0.42 -4.49 1.94
CA ASP A 43 -0.61 -5.45 2.27
C ASP A 43 -1.22 -5.15 3.64
N TYR A 44 -2.51 -5.44 3.78
CA TYR A 44 -3.27 -5.12 4.96
C TYR A 44 -4.18 -6.28 5.38
N ALA A 45 -4.40 -6.41 6.69
CA ALA A 45 -5.41 -7.27 7.29
C ALA A 45 -6.61 -6.44 7.75
N LEU A 46 -7.82 -6.96 7.55
CA LEU A 46 -9.03 -6.33 8.08
C LEU A 46 -9.04 -6.44 9.62
N VAL A 47 -9.20 -5.31 10.30
CA VAL A 47 -9.39 -5.21 11.75
C VAL A 47 -10.87 -5.18 12.11
N SER A 48 -11.65 -4.39 11.39
CA SER A 48 -13.10 -4.28 11.61
C SER A 48 -13.84 -3.85 10.35
N TYR A 49 -15.09 -4.29 10.24
CA TYR A 49 -16.04 -3.83 9.23
C TYR A 49 -17.36 -3.50 9.90
N VAL A 50 -17.65 -2.22 10.05
CA VAL A 50 -18.85 -1.71 10.72
C VAL A 50 -19.76 -1.02 9.72
N ILE A 51 -21.04 -1.36 9.74
CA ILE A 51 -22.09 -0.67 8.99
C ILE A 51 -22.89 0.25 9.92
N PHE A 52 -23.38 1.35 9.34
CA PHE A 52 -24.20 2.36 10.02
C PHE A 52 -25.56 2.45 9.30
N PRO A 53 -26.57 1.67 9.76
CA PRO A 53 -27.92 1.74 9.22
C PRO A 53 -28.55 3.12 9.40
N GLU A 54 -29.63 3.41 8.66
CA GLU A 54 -30.37 4.68 8.82
C GLU A 54 -31.00 4.81 10.21
N ALA A 55 -31.43 3.68 10.76
CA ALA A 55 -32.03 3.58 12.09
C ALA A 55 -31.48 2.35 12.82
N GLY A 56 -31.23 2.51 14.12
CA GLY A 56 -30.65 1.47 14.96
C GLY A 56 -29.16 1.67 15.21
N PRO A 57 -28.54 0.77 15.99
CA PRO A 57 -27.13 0.86 16.34
C PRO A 57 -26.22 0.51 15.15
N ALA A 58 -24.96 0.90 15.25
CA ALA A 58 -23.91 0.39 14.38
C ALA A 58 -23.78 -1.13 14.54
N VAL A 59 -23.48 -1.83 13.44
CA VAL A 59 -23.38 -3.30 13.41
C VAL A 59 -21.99 -3.67 12.91
N ASP A 60 -21.23 -4.40 13.72
CA ASP A 60 -20.02 -5.07 13.26
C ASP A 60 -20.44 -6.28 12.41
N MET A 61 -19.92 -6.35 11.19
CA MET A 61 -20.22 -7.41 10.25
C MET A 61 -19.48 -8.71 10.58
N GLU A 62 -18.48 -8.66 11.47
CA GLU A 62 -17.63 -9.78 11.87
C GLU A 62 -16.91 -10.43 10.68
N TYR A 63 -16.14 -9.66 9.92
CA TYR A 63 -15.43 -10.15 8.73
C TYR A 63 -13.94 -10.35 8.96
N VAL A 64 -13.36 -11.29 8.22
CA VAL A 64 -11.92 -11.37 7.96
C VAL A 64 -11.65 -10.96 6.52
N GLY A 65 -10.50 -10.33 6.25
CA GLY A 65 -10.20 -9.84 4.92
C GLY A 65 -8.74 -9.46 4.69
N ARG A 66 -8.41 -9.30 3.41
CA ARG A 66 -7.12 -8.81 2.91
C ARG A 66 -7.35 -7.68 1.92
N LEU A 67 -6.48 -6.69 1.98
CA LEU A 67 -6.41 -5.58 1.03
C LEU A 67 -4.96 -5.41 0.62
N SER A 68 -4.70 -5.19 -0.65
CA SER A 68 -3.36 -4.98 -1.18
C SER A 68 -3.38 -3.84 -2.19
N TYR A 69 -2.35 -3.00 -2.15
CA TYR A 69 -2.06 -1.97 -3.14
C TYR A 69 -0.60 -2.12 -3.56
N ASP A 70 -0.34 -2.16 -4.86
CA ASP A 70 1.03 -2.24 -5.38
C ASP A 70 1.54 -0.92 -5.96
N GLY A 71 2.86 -0.84 -6.17
CA GLY A 71 3.51 0.34 -6.76
C GLY A 71 3.19 0.56 -8.24
N ALA A 72 2.47 -0.36 -8.89
CA ALA A 72 2.01 -0.23 -10.28
C ALA A 72 0.57 0.30 -10.38
N GLY A 73 -0.02 0.72 -9.25
CA GLY A 73 -1.36 1.27 -9.17
C GLY A 73 -2.44 0.21 -9.33
N ASN A 74 -2.17 -1.03 -8.95
CA ASN A 74 -3.20 -2.07 -8.86
C ASN A 74 -3.63 -2.27 -7.41
N MET A 75 -4.83 -2.79 -7.22
CA MET A 75 -5.39 -3.12 -5.92
C MET A 75 -6.16 -4.43 -5.96
N THR A 76 -6.18 -5.15 -4.84
CA THR A 76 -7.06 -6.31 -4.60
C THR A 76 -7.73 -6.20 -3.24
N GLY A 77 -9.04 -6.45 -3.18
CA GLY A 77 -9.84 -6.41 -1.95
C GLY A 77 -10.63 -7.70 -1.79
N LEU A 78 -10.42 -8.37 -0.66
CA LEU A 78 -11.03 -9.67 -0.33
C LEU A 78 -11.56 -9.60 1.10
N GLY A 79 -12.77 -10.11 1.31
CA GLY A 79 -13.34 -10.22 2.64
C GLY A 79 -14.48 -11.21 2.69
N MET A 80 -14.60 -11.91 3.81
CA MET A 80 -15.65 -12.90 4.04
C MET A 80 -16.10 -12.86 5.51
N PRO A 81 -17.35 -13.25 5.81
CA PRO A 81 -17.79 -13.45 7.18
C PRO A 81 -16.86 -14.41 7.94
N SER A 82 -16.58 -14.07 9.20
CA SER A 82 -15.81 -14.92 10.11
C SER A 82 -16.57 -16.20 10.43
N GLY A 83 -15.84 -17.30 10.66
CA GLY A 83 -16.44 -18.57 11.07
C GLY A 83 -17.23 -19.31 9.98
N LEU A 84 -17.18 -18.87 8.71
CA LEU A 84 -17.91 -19.52 7.62
C LEU A 84 -17.71 -21.05 7.54
N PRO A 85 -16.49 -21.60 7.61
CA PRO A 85 -16.31 -23.05 7.55
C PRO A 85 -17.02 -23.84 8.67
N GLU A 86 -17.24 -23.23 9.84
CA GLU A 86 -18.02 -23.83 10.92
C GLU A 86 -19.51 -23.79 10.58
N ARG A 87 -20.01 -22.61 10.19
CA ARG A 87 -21.41 -22.42 9.81
C ARG A 87 -21.83 -23.30 8.64
N GLU A 88 -20.95 -23.52 7.65
CA GLU A 88 -21.20 -24.46 6.55
C GLU A 88 -21.38 -25.89 7.04
N ARG A 89 -20.58 -26.33 8.02
CA ARG A 89 -20.69 -27.67 8.63
C ARG A 89 -22.00 -27.83 9.40
N GLU A 90 -22.47 -26.78 10.08
CA GLU A 90 -23.75 -26.78 10.81
C GLU A 90 -24.96 -26.81 9.87
N VAL A 91 -24.92 -26.03 8.78
CA VAL A 91 -26.04 -25.92 7.83
C VAL A 91 -26.07 -27.08 6.83
N GLY A 92 -24.92 -27.70 6.54
CA GLY A 92 -24.81 -28.81 5.60
C GLY A 92 -24.89 -28.39 4.12
N SER A 93 -24.62 -27.12 3.83
CA SER A 93 -24.56 -26.58 2.46
C SER A 93 -23.47 -25.51 2.34
N THR A 94 -23.02 -25.27 1.10
CA THR A 94 -22.04 -24.23 0.81
C THR A 94 -22.63 -22.84 1.06
N LEU A 95 -21.94 -22.04 1.87
CA LEU A 95 -22.30 -20.66 2.18
C LEU A 95 -21.34 -19.72 1.46
N THR A 96 -21.85 -19.04 0.44
CA THR A 96 -21.09 -17.98 -0.25
C THR A 96 -21.46 -16.63 0.34
N GLY A 97 -20.47 -15.87 0.77
CA GLY A 97 -20.67 -14.51 1.26
C GLY A 97 -19.37 -13.73 1.25
N GLY A 98 -19.50 -12.41 1.20
CA GLY A 98 -18.35 -11.51 1.23
C GLY A 98 -18.19 -10.66 -0.03
N PHE A 99 -16.97 -10.21 -0.24
CA PHE A 99 -16.56 -9.45 -1.42
C PHE A 99 -15.18 -9.93 -1.88
N ALA A 100 -14.98 -9.96 -3.18
CA ALA A 100 -13.70 -10.24 -3.79
C ALA A 100 -13.64 -9.48 -5.10
N TYR A 101 -12.65 -8.59 -5.25
CA TYR A 101 -12.50 -7.77 -6.46
C TYR A 101 -11.07 -7.24 -6.61
N TRP A 102 -10.73 -6.85 -7.84
CA TRP A 102 -9.45 -6.24 -8.18
C TRP A 102 -9.60 -5.19 -9.28
N GLY A 103 -8.56 -4.39 -9.47
CA GLY A 103 -8.43 -3.47 -10.59
C GLY A 103 -7.42 -2.36 -10.33
N LYS A 104 -7.58 -1.23 -11.02
CA LYS A 104 -6.74 -0.04 -10.83
C LYS A 104 -7.16 0.76 -9.60
N VAL A 105 -6.22 1.55 -9.07
CA VAL A 105 -6.47 2.50 -7.98
C VAL A 105 -6.01 3.90 -8.33
N THR A 106 -6.80 4.90 -7.95
CA THR A 106 -6.42 6.32 -7.96
C THR A 106 -6.54 6.89 -6.55
N ILE A 107 -5.54 7.64 -6.11
CA ILE A 107 -5.51 8.33 -4.81
C ILE A 107 -5.59 9.84 -5.03
N ASP A 108 -6.57 10.46 -4.37
CA ASP A 108 -6.73 11.90 -4.28
C ASP A 108 -6.36 12.34 -2.86
N ASP A 109 -5.19 12.98 -2.73
CA ASP A 109 -4.62 13.43 -1.47
C ASP A 109 -5.40 14.61 -0.86
N GLU A 110 -5.80 15.56 -1.70
CA GLU A 110 -6.51 16.76 -1.27
C GLU A 110 -7.90 16.44 -0.71
N ARG A 111 -8.62 15.54 -1.38
CA ARG A 111 -9.98 15.16 -1.00
C ARG A 111 -10.02 13.96 -0.04
N LYS A 112 -8.87 13.34 0.23
CA LYS A 112 -8.74 12.11 1.02
C LYS A 112 -9.67 11.00 0.50
N ILE A 113 -9.59 10.76 -0.81
CA ILE A 113 -10.37 9.74 -1.51
C ILE A 113 -9.45 8.72 -2.18
N VAL A 114 -9.78 7.44 -2.02
CA VAL A 114 -9.23 6.35 -2.82
C VAL A 114 -10.36 5.79 -3.69
N THR A 115 -10.11 5.71 -4.99
CA THR A 115 -11.06 5.14 -5.95
C THR A 115 -10.51 3.84 -6.49
N HIS A 116 -11.27 2.76 -6.28
CA HIS A 116 -10.98 1.45 -6.84
C HIS A 116 -11.76 1.30 -8.16
N HIS A 117 -11.05 1.24 -9.28
CA HIS A 117 -11.64 1.03 -10.61
C HIS A 117 -11.77 -0.47 -10.85
N VAL A 118 -12.98 -1.01 -10.70
CA VAL A 118 -13.19 -2.46 -10.60
C VAL A 118 -13.09 -3.12 -11.97
N GLU A 119 -12.09 -3.98 -12.16
CA GLU A 119 -11.87 -4.75 -13.38
C GLU A 119 -12.47 -6.16 -13.29
N GLY A 120 -12.50 -6.75 -12.10
CA GLY A 120 -13.08 -8.07 -11.87
C GLY A 120 -13.64 -8.22 -10.46
N SER A 121 -14.72 -8.99 -10.35
CA SER A 121 -15.44 -9.23 -9.09
C SER A 121 -16.28 -10.51 -9.18
N PRO A 122 -15.75 -11.68 -8.77
CA PRO A 122 -16.46 -12.95 -8.89
C PRO A 122 -17.71 -13.05 -8.01
N LEU A 123 -17.72 -12.36 -6.86
CA LEU A 123 -18.85 -12.39 -5.92
C LEU A 123 -19.89 -11.30 -6.19
N MET A 124 -19.49 -10.20 -6.86
CA MET A 124 -20.37 -9.08 -7.21
C MET A 124 -20.14 -8.65 -8.67
N PRO A 125 -20.58 -9.43 -9.68
CA PRO A 125 -20.28 -9.15 -11.09
C PRO A 125 -20.76 -7.78 -11.57
N SER A 126 -21.83 -7.25 -10.98
CA SER A 126 -22.38 -5.92 -11.29
C SER A 126 -21.45 -4.77 -10.95
N TRP A 127 -20.36 -4.99 -10.20
CA TRP A 127 -19.37 -3.96 -9.90
C TRP A 127 -18.38 -3.73 -11.03
N VAL A 128 -18.21 -4.68 -11.95
CA VAL A 128 -17.22 -4.60 -13.02
C VAL A 128 -17.47 -3.40 -13.92
N GLY A 129 -16.42 -2.62 -14.17
CA GLY A 129 -16.48 -1.36 -14.92
C GLY A 129 -16.92 -0.14 -14.09
N GLY A 130 -17.25 -0.33 -12.81
CA GLY A 130 -17.64 0.73 -11.90
C GLY A 130 -16.51 1.21 -10.97
N ASP A 131 -16.77 2.33 -10.31
CA ASP A 131 -15.86 2.94 -9.35
C ASP A 131 -16.32 2.71 -7.91
N ASN A 132 -15.45 2.11 -7.12
CA ASN A 132 -15.60 1.93 -5.69
C ASN A 132 -14.87 3.06 -4.96
N VAL A 133 -15.58 4.16 -4.71
CA VAL A 133 -15.07 5.35 -4.02
C VAL A 133 -15.06 5.14 -2.51
N ARG A 134 -13.94 5.42 -1.83
CA ARG A 134 -13.80 5.39 -0.37
C ARG A 134 -13.09 6.64 0.12
N PHE A 135 -13.55 7.16 1.25
CA PHE A 135 -12.84 8.21 1.98
C PHE A 135 -11.84 7.56 2.92
N TYR A 136 -10.61 8.04 2.97
CA TYR A 136 -9.57 7.40 3.77
C TYR A 136 -8.99 8.29 4.85
N GLU A 137 -8.59 7.65 5.94
CA GLU A 137 -7.83 8.24 7.03
C GLU A 137 -6.74 7.25 7.43
N PHE A 138 -5.55 7.76 7.71
CA PHE A 138 -4.46 6.95 8.23
C PHE A 138 -4.17 7.33 9.69
N GLU A 139 -3.99 6.33 10.55
CA GLU A 139 -3.62 6.50 11.96
C GLU A 139 -2.55 5.46 12.34
N GLY A 140 -1.28 5.89 12.41
CA GLY A 140 -0.16 4.95 12.55
C GLY A 140 -0.14 3.93 11.40
N ASP A 141 -0.28 2.65 11.75
CA ASP A 141 -0.34 1.51 10.82
C ASP A 141 -1.76 1.16 10.38
N LEU A 142 -2.77 1.93 10.83
CA LEU A 142 -4.16 1.74 10.43
C LEU A 142 -4.50 2.58 9.20
N LEU A 143 -5.23 1.97 8.28
CA LEU A 143 -5.91 2.59 7.17
C LEU A 143 -7.42 2.38 7.37
N ARG A 144 -8.15 3.48 7.56
CA ARG A 144 -9.61 3.45 7.67
C ARG A 144 -10.22 3.88 6.34
N LEU A 145 -11.07 3.04 5.77
CA LEU A 145 -11.84 3.31 4.54
C LEU A 145 -13.31 3.47 4.87
N SER A 146 -13.91 4.61 4.50
CA SER A 146 -15.31 4.92 4.76
C SER A 146 -16.13 5.01 3.47
N LEU A 147 -17.33 4.43 3.49
CA LEU A 147 -18.34 4.61 2.45
C LEU A 147 -19.28 5.73 2.88
N LYS A 148 -19.64 6.61 1.96
CA LYS A 148 -20.62 7.68 2.19
C LYS A 148 -21.76 7.60 1.19
N ASN A 149 -22.97 7.92 1.62
CA ASN A 149 -24.11 8.09 0.72
C ASN A 149 -24.04 9.45 0.00
N ASN A 150 -25.01 9.75 -0.86
CA ASN A 150 -25.08 11.00 -1.63
C ASN A 150 -25.23 12.26 -0.76
N GLU A 151 -25.66 12.11 0.49
CA GLU A 151 -25.78 13.20 1.47
C GLU A 151 -24.49 13.41 2.27
N GLY A 152 -23.45 12.62 2.01
CA GLY A 152 -22.18 12.65 2.73
C GLY A 152 -22.19 11.92 4.08
N ARG A 153 -23.28 11.22 4.42
CA ARG A 153 -23.38 10.40 5.64
C ARG A 153 -22.53 9.14 5.48
N THR A 154 -21.67 8.85 6.45
CA THR A 154 -20.93 7.58 6.50
C THR A 154 -21.90 6.42 6.72
N THR A 155 -21.92 5.46 5.80
CA THR A 155 -22.78 4.27 5.86
C THR A 155 -22.03 3.01 6.25
N ALA A 156 -20.71 3.02 6.10
CA ALA A 156 -19.85 1.94 6.55
C ALA A 156 -18.40 2.39 6.72
N THR A 157 -17.67 1.65 7.53
CA THR A 157 -16.23 1.80 7.74
C THR A 157 -15.57 0.43 7.76
N LEU A 158 -14.45 0.32 7.03
CA LEU A 158 -13.53 -0.80 7.11
C LEU A 158 -12.20 -0.29 7.64
N THR A 159 -11.73 -0.83 8.76
CA THR A 159 -10.42 -0.49 9.32
C THR A 159 -9.45 -1.61 9.00
N TRP A 160 -8.31 -1.26 8.43
CA TRP A 160 -7.28 -2.17 7.96
C TRP A 160 -5.98 -1.89 8.68
N GLN A 161 -5.26 -2.93 9.08
CA GLN A 161 -3.92 -2.82 9.66
C GLN A 161 -2.88 -3.24 8.63
N ARG A 162 -1.85 -2.43 8.43
CA ARG A 162 -0.70 -2.78 7.59
C ARG A 162 0.05 -3.98 8.17
N LEU A 163 0.55 -4.85 7.30
CA LEU A 163 1.37 -6.02 7.62
C LEU A 163 2.86 -5.73 7.58
#